data_AF-A0A5C6ZZW8-F1
#
_entry.id   AF-A0A5C6ZZW8-F1
#
_cell.length_a   1.000
_cell.length_b   1.000
_cell.length_c   1.000
_cell.angle_alpha   90.00
_cell.angle_beta   90.00
_cell.angle_gamma   90.00
#
_symmetry.space_group_name_H-M   'P 1'
#
loop_
_entity.id
_entity.type
_entity.pdbx_description
1 polymer ?
#
loop_
_entity_poly.entity_id
_entity_poly.type
_entity_poly.pdbx_seq_one_letter_code
_entity_poly.pdbx_strand_id
1 'polypeptide(L)'
;MTILDTDTHILTPTTASAMTFYGKMLTFSRLQINTDDLAAIDAQLAGMLSNKTSNIPVIIDSDIMQDLSALVDLLWSWGLQPIGVLKGELEEQARAQRLAIFPADGKRIERILPSKKPATQITQTEVSAAPEVPLDDTVEPLNANDSIDATALPAETLISAEHITSMIYDQMLRSGQSINHVGGDLILTNSVNSGAEAITDNNLHVYGRAQGRLVAGATGDKDARIFCQIFNPSLVSVAGTYCLRDNLPKEVIDKPVQVTYVEGQGLVFRVIDQA
;
A
#
# COMPACT_ATOMS: atom_id res chain seq x y z
N MET A 1 79.79 4.72 7.38
CA MET A 1 79.01 5.11 6.19
C MET A 1 77.92 4.07 6.07
N THR A 2 76.80 4.31 6.73
CA THR A 2 75.74 3.32 6.95
C THR A 2 74.48 3.96 6.42
N ILE A 3 74.03 3.49 5.27
CA ILE A 3 72.74 3.87 4.68
C ILE A 3 71.70 3.04 5.44
N LEU A 4 70.78 3.72 6.12
CA LEU A 4 69.60 3.13 6.73
C LEU A 4 68.41 3.53 5.88
N ASP A 5 67.77 2.51 5.31
CA ASP A 5 66.45 2.53 4.72
C ASP A 5 65.44 3.23 5.65
N THR A 6 64.55 4.00 5.06
CA THR A 6 63.29 4.34 5.72
C THR A 6 62.19 4.26 4.66
N ASP A 7 61.56 3.08 4.62
CA ASP A 7 60.33 2.80 3.90
C ASP A 7 59.25 3.83 4.25
N THR A 8 58.94 4.71 3.32
CA THR A 8 57.72 5.51 3.36
C THR A 8 56.54 4.62 2.94
N HIS A 9 55.89 4.01 3.92
CA HIS A 9 54.55 3.45 3.74
C HIS A 9 53.57 4.57 3.37
N ILE A 10 53.16 4.62 2.10
CA ILE A 10 52.04 5.43 1.65
C ILE A 10 50.77 4.78 2.20
N LEU A 11 50.24 5.33 3.30
CA LEU A 11 48.91 5.01 3.81
C LEU A 11 47.89 5.53 2.78
N THR A 12 47.36 4.64 1.95
CA THR A 12 46.15 4.91 1.16
C THR A 12 45.01 5.26 2.12
N PRO A 13 44.31 6.40 1.96
CA PRO A 13 43.16 6.71 2.79
C PRO A 13 42.07 5.68 2.47
N THR A 14 41.80 4.79 3.44
CA THR A 14 40.61 3.96 3.44
C THR A 14 39.40 4.88 3.34
N THR A 15 38.68 4.82 2.22
CA THR A 15 37.43 5.57 2.00
C THR A 15 36.38 5.05 2.97
N ALA A 16 36.42 5.53 4.22
CA ALA A 16 35.41 5.25 5.20
C ALA A 16 34.12 5.93 4.75
N SER A 17 33.08 5.14 4.48
CA SER A 17 31.75 5.67 4.16
C SER A 17 31.28 6.58 5.29
N ALA A 18 31.02 7.86 4.98
CA ALA A 18 30.55 8.84 5.96
C ALA A 18 29.12 8.56 6.47
N MET A 19 28.36 7.70 5.77
CA MET A 19 26.97 7.39 6.06
C MET A 19 26.61 5.97 5.63
N THR A 20 25.68 5.36 6.38
CA THR A 20 25.05 4.08 6.06
C THR A 20 23.54 4.22 6.27
N PHE A 21 22.75 3.71 5.33
CA PHE A 21 21.30 3.74 5.42
C PHE A 21 20.77 2.44 6.05
N TYR A 22 20.01 2.56 7.14
CA TYR A 22 19.32 1.44 7.77
C TYR A 22 17.81 1.67 7.71
N GLY A 23 17.06 0.62 7.37
CA GLY A 23 15.60 0.64 7.38
C GLY A 23 15.07 -0.19 8.55
N LYS A 24 14.21 0.41 9.38
CA LYS A 24 13.36 -0.28 10.35
C LYS A 24 11.93 0.21 10.20
N MET A 25 10.96 -0.68 10.37
CA MET A 25 9.55 -0.32 10.39
C MET A 25 9.25 0.38 11.71
N LEU A 26 8.65 1.57 11.66
CA LEU A 26 8.25 2.36 12.82
C LEU A 26 6.73 2.38 12.92
N THR A 27 6.22 2.27 14.14
CA THR A 27 4.79 2.42 14.46
C THR A 27 4.52 3.86 14.87
N PHE A 28 3.52 4.49 14.25
CA PHE A 28 3.02 5.82 14.59
C PHE A 28 1.49 5.78 14.66
N SER A 29 0.91 6.75 15.38
CA SER A 29 -0.54 6.88 15.49
C SER A 29 -1.08 7.83 14.43
N ARG A 30 -2.26 7.53 13.87
CA ARG A 30 -2.98 8.46 13.00
C ARG A 30 -3.94 9.29 13.85
N LEU A 31 -3.90 10.61 13.67
CA LEU A 31 -4.78 11.56 14.32
C LEU A 31 -5.69 12.19 13.26
N GLN A 32 -6.95 11.75 13.24
CA GLN A 32 -7.95 12.32 12.34
C GLN A 32 -8.58 13.57 12.96
N ILE A 33 -8.54 14.67 12.24
CA ILE A 33 -9.10 15.96 12.62
C ILE A 33 -10.35 16.21 11.78
N ASN A 34 -11.47 16.41 12.46
CA ASN A 34 -12.78 16.62 11.85
C ASN A 34 -13.34 18.03 12.11
N THR A 35 -12.55 18.92 12.71
CA THR A 35 -12.95 20.29 13.09
C THR A 35 -11.80 21.26 12.87
N ASP A 36 -12.11 22.49 12.46
CA ASP A 36 -11.15 23.59 12.31
C ASP A 36 -10.96 24.39 13.63
N ASP A 37 -11.82 24.16 14.63
CA ASP A 37 -11.73 24.78 15.95
C ASP A 37 -10.62 24.15 16.83
N LEU A 38 -9.51 24.87 16.96
CA LEU A 38 -8.38 24.48 17.82
C LEU A 38 -8.73 24.38 19.31
N ALA A 39 -9.68 25.17 19.81
CA ALA A 39 -10.08 25.12 21.21
C ALA A 39 -10.86 23.83 21.51
N ALA A 40 -11.69 23.38 20.56
CA ALA A 40 -12.37 22.10 20.65
C ALA A 40 -11.37 20.93 20.63
N ILE A 41 -10.33 21.00 19.79
CA ILE A 41 -9.26 20.00 19.74
C ILE A 41 -8.50 19.93 21.07
N ASP A 42 -8.13 21.08 21.65
CA ASP A 42 -7.45 21.15 22.95
C ASP A 42 -8.28 20.50 24.07
N ALA A 43 -9.59 20.82 24.13
CA ALA A 43 -10.50 20.25 25.11
C ALA A 43 -10.65 18.72 24.96
N GLN A 44 -10.66 18.21 23.73
CA GLN A 44 -10.69 16.76 23.48
C GLN A 44 -9.38 16.08 23.87
N LEU A 45 -8.23 16.67 23.54
CA LEU A 45 -6.92 16.15 23.96
C LEU A 45 -6.80 16.10 25.48
N ALA A 46 -7.35 17.09 26.20
CA ALA A 46 -7.40 17.09 27.66
C ALA A 46 -8.23 15.94 28.25
N GLY A 47 -9.28 15.51 27.55
CA GLY A 47 -10.07 14.33 27.95
C GLY A 47 -9.40 13.00 27.63
N MET A 48 -8.57 12.95 26.58
CA MET A 48 -7.95 11.71 26.08
C MET A 48 -6.56 11.42 26.67
N LEU A 49 -5.74 12.46 26.90
CA LEU A 49 -4.38 12.32 27.41
C LEU A 49 -4.31 12.78 28.87
N SER A 50 -3.85 11.88 29.74
CA SER A 50 -3.63 12.17 31.16
C SER A 50 -2.29 12.84 31.44
N ASN A 51 -1.32 12.79 30.51
CA ASN A 51 -0.01 13.42 30.64
C ASN A 51 0.50 14.00 29.30
N LYS A 52 1.31 15.05 29.39
CA LYS A 52 1.85 15.81 28.24
C LYS A 52 3.28 15.41 27.84
N THR A 53 3.71 14.21 28.22
CA THR A 53 5.14 13.77 28.12
C THR A 53 5.33 12.51 27.26
N SER A 54 4.30 12.08 26.56
CA SER A 54 4.27 10.74 25.94
C SER A 54 5.07 10.61 24.63
N ASN A 55 5.62 11.71 24.09
CA ASN A 55 6.43 11.76 22.86
C ASN A 55 5.88 10.86 21.74
N ILE A 56 4.56 10.86 21.56
CA ILE A 56 3.89 9.91 20.67
C ILE A 56 4.05 10.41 19.23
N PRO A 57 4.67 9.64 18.32
CA PRO A 57 4.76 10.02 16.92
C PRO A 57 3.38 9.94 16.26
N VAL A 58 2.93 11.05 15.67
CA VAL A 58 1.60 11.14 15.04
C VAL A 58 1.67 11.63 13.60
N ILE A 59 0.74 11.11 12.77
CA ILE A 59 0.41 11.64 11.45
C ILE A 59 -0.95 12.31 11.54
N ILE A 60 -1.03 13.54 11.04
CA ILE A 60 -2.27 14.32 10.99
C ILE A 60 -3.03 13.96 9.72
N ASP A 61 -4.29 13.61 9.89
CA ASP A 61 -5.23 13.34 8.81
C ASP A 61 -6.38 14.34 8.92
N SER A 62 -6.59 15.15 7.89
CA SER A 62 -7.64 16.17 7.92
C SER A 62 -8.12 16.44 6.50
N ASP A 63 -9.44 16.33 6.32
CA ASP A 63 -10.13 16.70 5.08
C ASP A 63 -10.58 18.17 5.10
N ILE A 64 -10.20 18.93 6.14
CA ILE A 64 -10.65 20.30 6.37
C ILE A 64 -9.46 21.25 6.34
N MET A 65 -9.67 22.40 5.71
CA MET A 65 -8.75 23.53 5.79
C MET A 65 -8.64 24.06 7.21
N GLN A 66 -7.44 24.02 7.77
CA GLN A 66 -7.13 24.51 9.11
C GLN A 66 -5.74 25.13 9.16
N ASP A 67 -5.46 25.88 10.22
CA ASP A 67 -4.10 26.37 10.50
C ASP A 67 -3.23 25.23 11.04
N LEU A 68 -2.42 24.65 10.17
CA LEU A 68 -1.50 23.57 10.53
C LEU A 68 -0.43 24.04 11.52
N SER A 69 -0.01 25.31 11.49
CA SER A 69 1.05 25.82 12.36
C SER A 69 0.59 25.85 13.81
N ALA A 70 -0.57 26.45 14.02
CA ALA A 70 -1.18 26.49 15.33
C ALA A 70 -1.55 25.09 15.83
N LEU A 71 -2.00 24.18 14.95
CA LEU A 71 -2.23 22.78 15.31
C LEU A 71 -0.94 22.09 15.76
N VAL A 72 0.16 22.23 15.02
CA VAL A 72 1.43 21.58 15.34
C VAL A 72 1.94 22.03 16.71
N ASP A 73 1.90 23.33 16.99
CA ASP A 73 2.28 23.88 18.30
C ASP A 73 1.39 23.34 19.43
N LEU A 74 0.08 23.24 19.18
CA LEU A 74 -0.86 22.63 20.11
C LEU A 74 -0.49 21.17 20.41
N LEU A 75 -0.25 20.36 19.37
CA LEU A 75 0.11 18.95 19.51
C LEU A 75 1.43 18.76 20.29
N TRP A 76 2.44 19.58 20.02
CA TRP A 76 3.69 19.60 20.80
C TRP A 76 3.45 19.93 22.26
N SER A 77 2.56 20.87 22.57
CA SER A 77 2.19 21.20 23.95
C SER A 77 1.51 20.05 24.70
N TRP A 78 0.93 19.09 23.97
CA TRP A 78 0.33 17.86 24.51
C TRP A 78 1.29 16.66 24.51
N GLY A 79 2.55 16.83 24.10
CA GLY A 79 3.53 15.75 24.03
C GLY A 79 3.32 14.80 22.86
N LEU A 80 2.53 15.20 21.86
CA LEU A 80 2.44 14.54 20.57
C LEU A 80 3.54 15.09 19.66
N GLN A 81 4.12 14.25 18.81
CA GLN A 81 5.18 14.62 17.87
C GLN A 81 4.66 14.48 16.44
N PRO A 82 4.15 15.57 15.84
CA PRO A 82 3.71 15.55 14.45
C PRO A 82 4.89 15.28 13.53
N ILE A 83 4.89 14.13 12.87
CA ILE A 83 5.92 13.76 11.88
C ILE A 83 5.50 14.22 10.49
N GLY A 84 4.20 14.25 10.23
CA GLY A 84 3.68 14.67 8.94
C GLY A 84 2.16 14.70 8.85
N VAL A 85 1.69 15.03 7.66
CA VAL A 85 0.27 15.06 7.30
C VAL A 85 0.00 14.02 6.21
N LEU A 86 -1.23 13.51 6.14
CA LEU A 86 -1.69 12.79 4.97
C LEU A 86 -1.94 13.75 3.80
N LYS A 87 -1.81 13.20 2.60
CA LYS A 87 -2.05 13.88 1.34
C LYS A 87 -3.50 14.36 1.28
N GLY A 88 -3.70 15.62 0.92
CA GLY A 88 -4.98 16.30 0.97
C GLY A 88 -4.83 17.81 1.09
N GLU A 89 -5.82 18.42 1.73
CA GLU A 89 -5.95 19.87 1.86
C GLU A 89 -4.71 20.53 2.53
N LEU A 90 -4.07 19.86 3.50
CA LEU A 90 -2.97 20.44 4.28
C LEU A 90 -1.56 20.32 3.67
N GLU A 91 -1.42 19.81 2.44
CA GLU A 91 -0.11 19.54 1.82
C GLU A 91 0.79 20.78 1.70
N GLU A 92 0.23 21.90 1.26
CA GLU A 92 1.01 23.12 1.02
C GLU A 92 1.57 23.67 2.33
N GLN A 93 0.75 23.68 3.38
CA GLN A 93 1.17 24.10 4.72
C GLN A 93 2.20 23.14 5.31
N ALA A 94 2.05 21.83 5.09
CA ALA A 94 3.00 20.83 5.59
C ALA A 94 4.38 21.00 4.94
N ARG A 95 4.43 21.31 3.64
CA ARG A 95 5.69 21.61 2.94
C ARG A 95 6.35 22.87 3.51
N ALA A 96 5.57 23.92 3.77
CA ALA A 96 6.07 25.15 4.38
C ALA A 96 6.67 24.90 5.78
N GLN A 97 6.09 23.98 6.55
CA GLN A 97 6.53 23.61 7.88
C GLN A 97 7.55 22.47 7.94
N ARG A 98 8.01 21.97 6.78
CA ARG A 98 8.96 20.84 6.68
C ARG A 98 8.45 19.56 7.34
N LEU A 99 7.13 19.40 7.41
CA LEU A 99 6.49 18.16 7.80
C LEU A 99 6.51 17.18 6.63
N ALA A 100 6.62 15.89 6.93
CA ALA A 100 6.54 14.88 5.89
C ALA A 100 5.12 14.85 5.31
N ILE A 101 5.01 14.67 3.99
CA ILE A 101 3.72 14.42 3.34
C ILE A 101 3.64 12.91 3.12
N PHE A 102 2.77 12.28 3.89
CA PHE A 102 2.45 10.88 3.73
C PHE A 102 1.35 10.78 2.68
N PRO A 103 1.39 9.82 1.77
CA PRO A 103 0.30 9.64 0.83
C PRO A 103 -0.95 9.17 1.60
N ALA A 104 -2.14 9.49 1.08
CA ALA A 104 -3.41 9.00 1.65
C ALA A 104 -3.39 7.47 1.79
N ASP A 105 -4.17 6.96 2.75
CA ASP A 105 -4.15 5.57 3.24
C ASP A 105 -3.95 4.54 2.12
N GLY A 106 -3.06 3.56 2.33
CA GLY A 106 -2.73 2.52 1.34
C GLY A 106 -1.54 2.79 0.41
N LYS A 107 -0.89 3.97 0.47
CA LYS A 107 0.32 4.26 -0.33
C LYS A 107 1.57 4.37 0.56
N ARG A 108 2.66 3.74 0.15
CA ARG A 108 3.92 3.69 0.92
C ARG A 108 4.78 4.92 0.61
N ILE A 109 5.56 5.41 1.58
CA ILE A 109 6.70 6.29 1.27
C ILE A 109 7.69 5.48 0.43
N GLU A 110 7.92 5.90 -0.81
CA GLU A 110 8.91 5.28 -1.68
C GLU A 110 10.30 5.36 -1.04
N ARG A 111 10.93 4.20 -0.87
CA ARG A 111 12.33 4.10 -0.46
C ARG A 111 13.18 4.74 -1.55
N ILE A 112 13.98 5.74 -1.19
CA ILE A 112 15.01 6.29 -2.07
C ILE A 112 15.96 5.14 -2.46
N LEU A 113 15.81 4.63 -3.68
CA LEU A 113 16.76 3.73 -4.31
C LEU A 113 17.81 4.60 -5.02
N PRO A 114 19.11 4.30 -4.90
CA PRO A 114 20.14 4.99 -5.67
C PRO A 114 19.90 4.76 -7.17
N SER A 115 19.45 5.78 -7.89
CA SER A 115 19.22 5.70 -9.33
C SER A 115 20.53 5.89 -10.09
N LYS A 116 20.96 4.84 -10.79
CA LYS A 116 22.00 4.95 -11.83
C LYS A 116 21.34 5.53 -13.09
N LYS A 117 21.46 6.86 -13.23
CA LYS A 117 21.44 7.69 -14.46
C LYS A 117 20.38 7.35 -15.54
N PRO A 118 19.35 8.18 -15.74
CA PRO A 118 18.56 8.16 -16.97
C PRO A 118 19.31 8.89 -18.09
N ALA A 119 19.36 8.27 -19.26
CA ALA A 119 19.75 8.91 -20.50
C ALA A 119 18.60 9.79 -21.01
N THR A 120 18.98 11.03 -21.32
CA THR A 120 18.23 12.09 -21.99
C THR A 120 17.55 11.62 -23.28
N GLN A 121 16.29 12.03 -23.48
CA GLN A 121 15.83 12.48 -24.80
C GLN A 121 14.78 13.58 -24.64
N ILE A 122 15.17 14.76 -25.11
CA ILE A 122 14.38 15.97 -25.32
C ILE A 122 14.10 16.02 -26.82
N THR A 123 12.89 16.35 -27.27
CA THR A 123 12.55 17.17 -28.47
C THR A 123 11.01 17.40 -28.39
N GLN A 124 10.49 18.56 -27.92
CA GLN A 124 10.17 19.81 -28.65
C GLN A 124 9.35 19.56 -29.94
N THR A 125 8.15 20.11 -30.17
CA THR A 125 7.80 21.53 -30.45
C THR A 125 6.27 21.55 -30.64
N GLU A 126 5.48 22.29 -29.86
CA GLU A 126 5.03 23.68 -30.07
C GLU A 126 4.03 23.92 -31.24
N VAL A 127 2.84 24.41 -30.84
CA VAL A 127 2.08 25.56 -31.36
C VAL A 127 1.05 25.37 -32.50
N SER A 128 -0.18 25.58 -32.07
CA SER A 128 -1.43 26.00 -32.75
C SER A 128 -1.29 27.21 -33.68
N ALA A 129 -2.01 27.22 -34.81
CA ALA A 129 -2.94 28.30 -35.19
C ALA A 129 -3.60 28.05 -36.56
N ALA A 130 -4.91 28.31 -36.61
CA ALA A 130 -5.82 28.21 -37.76
C ALA A 130 -5.59 29.28 -38.84
N PRO A 131 -6.29 29.17 -40.00
CA PRO A 131 -7.32 30.18 -40.27
C PRO A 131 -8.64 29.66 -40.88
N GLU A 132 -9.75 30.13 -40.30
CA GLU A 132 -10.99 30.71 -40.89
C GLU A 132 -11.01 31.00 -42.42
N VAL A 133 -12.06 30.92 -43.27
CA VAL A 133 -13.56 30.82 -43.27
C VAL A 133 -14.01 30.39 -44.73
N PRO A 134 -15.25 30.51 -45.28
CA PRO A 134 -16.63 30.06 -44.98
C PRO A 134 -17.41 29.34 -46.15
N LEU A 135 -18.63 28.80 -45.86
CA LEU A 135 -19.88 28.69 -46.70
C LEU A 135 -19.83 27.87 -48.02
N ASP A 136 -20.85 27.15 -48.53
CA ASP A 136 -22.17 26.64 -48.15
C ASP A 136 -22.59 25.66 -49.30
N ASP A 137 -23.71 24.97 -49.15
CA ASP A 137 -24.53 24.24 -50.13
C ASP A 137 -24.46 22.68 -50.31
N THR A 138 -25.49 22.05 -49.73
CA THR A 138 -26.39 20.97 -50.18
C THR A 138 -26.03 20.14 -51.44
N VAL A 139 -25.90 18.79 -51.34
CA VAL A 139 -26.78 17.71 -51.90
C VAL A 139 -26.25 16.29 -51.53
N GLU A 140 -27.13 15.39 -51.06
CA GLU A 140 -27.00 13.91 -51.13
C GLU A 140 -27.40 13.41 -52.56
N PRO A 141 -27.10 12.18 -53.05
CA PRO A 141 -26.98 10.91 -52.30
C PRO A 141 -25.94 9.85 -52.79
N LEU A 142 -25.79 8.80 -51.96
CA LEU A 142 -25.48 7.38 -52.24
C LEU A 142 -24.32 7.00 -53.21
N ASN A 143 -23.27 6.40 -52.64
CA ASN A 143 -22.65 5.21 -53.23
C ASN A 143 -21.93 4.34 -52.18
N ALA A 144 -22.22 3.04 -52.21
CA ALA A 144 -21.60 2.00 -51.41
C ALA A 144 -20.43 1.38 -52.17
N ASN A 145 -19.25 1.28 -51.53
CA ASN A 145 -18.51 0.02 -51.39
C ASN A 145 -17.19 0.18 -50.61
N ASP A 146 -17.08 -0.67 -49.59
CA ASP A 146 -15.92 -1.34 -49.00
C ASP A 146 -14.63 -0.57 -48.63
N SER A 147 -14.43 -0.43 -47.33
CA SER A 147 -13.26 -1.07 -46.67
C SER A 147 -13.49 -1.24 -45.17
N ILE A 148 -13.09 -2.40 -44.70
CA ILE A 148 -13.34 -3.03 -43.40
C ILE A 148 -12.34 -2.51 -42.35
N ASP A 149 -12.78 -2.56 -41.09
CA ASP A 149 -11.99 -2.85 -39.88
C ASP A 149 -11.23 -1.71 -39.17
N ALA A 150 -11.80 -1.25 -38.05
CA ALA A 150 -11.25 -1.46 -36.71
C ALA A 150 -12.08 -0.65 -35.71
N THR A 151 -13.14 -1.27 -35.20
CA THR A 151 -13.93 -0.76 -34.09
C THR A 151 -13.02 -0.55 -32.89
N ALA A 152 -12.90 0.68 -32.44
CA ALA A 152 -12.10 1.07 -31.29
C ALA A 152 -12.56 0.30 -30.04
N LEU A 153 -11.66 -0.56 -29.53
CA LEU A 153 -11.70 -1.07 -28.17
C LEU A 153 -11.54 0.13 -27.22
N PRO A 154 -12.43 0.34 -26.23
CA PRO A 154 -12.18 1.30 -25.16
C PRO A 154 -10.95 0.84 -24.40
N ALA A 155 -9.93 1.70 -24.39
CA ALA A 155 -8.68 1.50 -23.67
C ALA A 155 -8.99 1.10 -22.23
N GLU A 156 -8.48 -0.07 -21.84
CA GLU A 156 -8.46 -0.53 -20.45
C GLU A 156 -7.88 0.58 -19.58
N THR A 157 -8.70 1.05 -18.65
CA THR A 157 -8.32 1.95 -17.57
C THR A 157 -7.12 1.34 -16.86
N LEU A 158 -5.93 1.86 -17.14
CA LEU A 158 -4.72 1.57 -16.38
C LEU A 158 -4.95 2.06 -14.95
N ILE A 159 -5.42 1.15 -14.10
CA ILE A 159 -5.49 1.34 -12.66
C ILE A 159 -4.06 1.68 -12.22
N SER A 160 -3.89 2.90 -11.70
CA SER A 160 -2.68 3.36 -11.03
C SER A 160 -2.22 2.27 -10.08
N ALA A 161 -1.11 1.60 -10.40
CA ALA A 161 -0.53 0.56 -9.57
C ALA A 161 -0.09 1.17 -8.24
N GLU A 162 -1.01 1.15 -7.27
CA GLU A 162 -0.68 1.13 -5.85
C GLU A 162 0.35 0.01 -5.69
N HIS A 163 1.51 0.31 -5.12
CA HIS A 163 2.61 -0.64 -5.03
C HIS A 163 2.29 -1.68 -3.95
N ILE A 164 1.32 -2.56 -4.23
CA ILE A 164 1.00 -3.79 -3.50
C ILE A 164 2.30 -4.61 -3.52
N THR A 165 3.06 -4.52 -2.43
CA THR A 165 4.30 -5.29 -2.32
C THR A 165 3.93 -6.64 -1.75
N SER A 166 3.85 -7.67 -2.59
CA SER A 166 3.60 -9.03 -2.12
C SER A 166 4.75 -9.53 -1.24
N MET A 167 4.44 -10.13 -0.10
CA MET A 167 5.41 -10.83 0.74
C MET A 167 5.38 -12.32 0.43
N ILE A 168 6.57 -12.90 0.18
CA ILE A 168 6.73 -14.34 0.01
C ILE A 168 7.32 -14.92 1.30
N TYR A 169 6.66 -15.95 1.84
CA TYR A 169 7.13 -16.74 2.97
C TYR A 169 7.34 -18.18 2.54
N ASP A 170 8.60 -18.64 2.60
CA ASP A 170 9.06 -19.91 2.05
C ASP A 170 9.05 -21.07 3.07
N GLN A 171 8.94 -20.75 4.36
CA GLN A 171 8.92 -21.72 5.44
C GLN A 171 7.51 -22.22 5.74
N MET A 172 7.43 -23.40 6.36
CA MET A 172 6.18 -23.90 6.91
C MET A 172 5.79 -23.10 8.14
N LEU A 173 4.54 -22.62 8.20
CA LEU A 173 4.02 -21.93 9.37
C LEU A 173 3.56 -22.96 10.42
N ARG A 174 4.22 -22.96 11.58
CA ARG A 174 4.00 -23.95 12.65
C ARG A 174 2.91 -23.51 13.62
N SER A 175 2.36 -24.47 14.36
CA SER A 175 1.37 -24.18 15.41
C SER A 175 1.88 -23.12 16.39
N GLY A 176 1.04 -22.15 16.72
CA GLY A 176 1.37 -21.00 17.56
C GLY A 176 2.09 -19.86 16.84
N GLN A 177 2.45 -20.01 15.56
CA GLN A 177 3.03 -18.92 14.77
C GLN A 177 1.94 -18.13 14.06
N SER A 178 2.09 -16.81 14.07
CA SER A 178 1.23 -15.88 13.34
C SER A 178 2.11 -15.05 12.41
N ILE A 179 1.73 -15.01 11.13
CA ILE A 179 2.34 -14.15 10.11
C ILE A 179 1.32 -13.12 9.67
N ASN A 180 1.73 -11.86 9.68
CA ASN A 180 0.91 -10.73 9.28
C ASN A 180 1.67 -9.91 8.25
N HIS A 181 1.04 -9.68 7.10
CA HIS A 181 1.56 -8.82 6.05
C HIS A 181 0.58 -7.71 5.70
N VAL A 182 1.01 -6.48 5.96
CA VAL A 182 0.22 -5.24 5.83
C VAL A 182 0.50 -4.60 4.47
N GLY A 183 -0.54 -4.13 3.79
CA GLY A 183 -0.44 -3.34 2.55
C GLY A 183 0.02 -4.12 1.31
N GLY A 184 -0.18 -5.44 1.27
CA GLY A 184 0.08 -6.23 0.07
C GLY A 184 -0.40 -7.67 0.19
N ASP A 185 -0.20 -8.47 -0.85
CA ASP A 185 -0.55 -9.90 -0.82
C ASP A 185 0.43 -10.71 0.04
N LEU A 186 -0.06 -11.75 0.71
CA LEU A 186 0.78 -12.72 1.40
C LEU A 186 0.81 -14.04 0.62
N ILE A 187 2.01 -14.48 0.25
CA ILE A 187 2.24 -15.71 -0.50
C ILE A 187 3.03 -16.69 0.37
N LEU A 188 2.38 -17.77 0.78
CA LEU A 188 3.02 -18.89 1.47
C LEU A 188 3.30 -20.00 0.45
N THR A 189 4.57 -20.33 0.25
CA THR A 189 4.96 -21.44 -0.66
C THR A 189 4.94 -22.81 0.04
N ASN A 190 4.50 -22.85 1.30
CA ASN A 190 4.48 -24.05 2.11
C ASN A 190 3.20 -24.11 2.97
N SER A 191 3.07 -25.16 3.77
CA SER A 191 1.85 -25.44 4.53
C SER A 191 1.68 -24.54 5.75
N VAL A 192 0.42 -24.27 6.09
CA VAL A 192 -0.02 -23.57 7.31
C VAL A 192 -0.60 -24.61 8.26
N ASN A 193 0.10 -24.93 9.35
CA ASN A 193 -0.34 -25.96 10.27
C ASN A 193 -1.55 -25.55 11.12
N SER A 194 -2.22 -26.54 11.71
CA SER A 194 -3.25 -26.29 12.72
C SER A 194 -2.68 -25.44 13.86
N GLY A 195 -3.41 -24.41 14.27
CA GLY A 195 -2.97 -23.45 15.29
C GLY A 195 -2.00 -22.37 14.79
N ALA A 196 -1.63 -22.39 13.51
CA ALA A 196 -0.91 -21.30 12.86
C ALA A 196 -1.89 -20.27 12.27
N GLU A 197 -1.44 -19.04 12.03
CA GLU A 197 -2.27 -17.95 11.53
C GLU A 197 -1.58 -17.18 10.40
N ALA A 198 -2.25 -17.03 9.26
CA ALA A 198 -1.80 -16.19 8.16
C ALA A 198 -2.81 -15.06 7.92
N ILE A 199 -2.35 -13.82 8.04
CA ILE A 199 -3.17 -12.61 8.00
C ILE A 199 -2.59 -11.64 6.98
N THR A 200 -3.45 -11.07 6.15
CA THR A 200 -3.06 -10.05 5.18
C THR A 200 -4.21 -9.10 4.85
N ASP A 201 -3.85 -7.89 4.46
CA ASP A 201 -4.83 -6.86 4.07
C ASP A 201 -5.39 -7.08 2.67
N ASN A 202 -4.68 -7.79 1.80
CA ASN A 202 -5.08 -8.03 0.40
C ASN A 202 -5.27 -9.54 0.15
N ASN A 203 -4.71 -10.10 -0.93
CA ASN A 203 -4.89 -11.51 -1.27
C ASN A 203 -3.95 -12.42 -0.47
N LEU A 204 -4.47 -13.59 -0.12
CA LEU A 204 -3.70 -14.63 0.57
C LEU A 204 -3.55 -15.84 -0.34
N HIS A 205 -2.32 -16.24 -0.61
CA HIS A 205 -1.99 -17.42 -1.41
C HIS A 205 -1.29 -18.45 -0.55
N VAL A 206 -1.81 -19.69 -0.53
CA VAL A 206 -1.22 -20.82 0.18
C VAL A 206 -0.99 -21.97 -0.79
N TYR A 207 0.25 -22.12 -1.24
CA TYR A 207 0.69 -23.21 -2.12
C TYR A 207 1.12 -24.44 -1.30
N GLY A 208 0.24 -24.89 -0.41
CA GLY A 208 0.46 -26.02 0.49
C GLY A 208 -0.83 -26.48 1.16
N ARG A 209 -0.71 -27.28 2.23
CA ARG A 209 -1.85 -27.64 3.09
C ARG A 209 -2.17 -26.48 4.02
N ALA A 210 -3.38 -25.95 3.95
CA ALA A 210 -3.85 -24.95 4.90
C ALA A 210 -4.75 -25.58 5.95
N GLN A 211 -4.29 -25.65 7.19
CA GLN A 211 -5.00 -26.18 8.36
C GLN A 211 -5.19 -25.14 9.48
N GLY A 212 -4.44 -24.04 9.42
CA GLY A 212 -4.53 -22.95 10.38
C GLY A 212 -5.65 -21.96 10.06
N ARG A 213 -5.51 -20.75 10.60
CA ARG A 213 -6.40 -19.62 10.37
C ARG A 213 -5.91 -18.81 9.18
N LEU A 214 -6.80 -18.58 8.21
CA LEU A 214 -6.53 -17.80 7.01
C LEU A 214 -7.39 -16.53 7.03
N VAL A 215 -6.76 -15.37 6.94
CA VAL A 215 -7.45 -14.07 6.95
C VAL A 215 -6.91 -13.22 5.81
N ALA A 216 -7.79 -12.85 4.89
CA ALA A 216 -7.55 -11.89 3.83
C ALA A 216 -8.49 -10.69 3.98
N GLY A 217 -8.14 -9.54 3.39
CA GLY A 217 -8.95 -8.34 3.55
C GLY A 217 -9.04 -7.90 5.02
N ALA A 218 -7.96 -8.02 5.80
CA ALA A 218 -7.97 -7.72 7.23
C ALA A 218 -8.37 -6.25 7.55
N THR A 219 -8.15 -5.33 6.61
CA THR A 219 -8.59 -3.93 6.64
C THR A 219 -10.02 -3.70 6.15
N GLY A 220 -10.74 -4.76 5.78
CA GLY A 220 -12.11 -4.68 5.27
C GLY A 220 -12.23 -4.71 3.73
N ASP A 221 -11.15 -5.01 3.01
CA ASP A 221 -11.19 -5.17 1.55
C ASP A 221 -12.08 -6.37 1.15
N LYS A 222 -13.22 -6.05 0.52
CA LYS A 222 -14.22 -7.01 0.02
C LYS A 222 -13.77 -7.73 -1.25
N ASP A 223 -12.85 -7.16 -2.01
CA ASP A 223 -12.34 -7.73 -3.26
C ASP A 223 -11.19 -8.72 -3.03
N ALA A 224 -10.63 -8.74 -1.81
CA ALA A 224 -9.60 -9.67 -1.38
C ALA A 224 -10.01 -11.13 -1.54
N ARG A 225 -9.03 -11.98 -1.87
CA ARG A 225 -9.26 -13.40 -2.18
C ARG A 225 -8.29 -14.29 -1.43
N ILE A 226 -8.74 -15.50 -1.12
CA ILE A 226 -7.88 -16.56 -0.59
C ILE A 226 -7.76 -17.66 -1.63
N PHE A 227 -6.53 -17.99 -2.02
CA PHE A 227 -6.21 -19.11 -2.88
C PHE A 227 -5.46 -20.17 -2.08
N CYS A 228 -5.93 -21.41 -2.14
CA CYS A 228 -5.31 -22.50 -1.42
C CYS A 228 -5.23 -23.74 -2.29
N GLN A 229 -4.09 -24.42 -2.29
CA GLN A 229 -3.90 -25.64 -3.06
C GLN A 229 -4.57 -26.87 -2.39
N ILE A 230 -4.48 -26.98 -1.06
CA ILE A 230 -5.18 -28.03 -0.29
C ILE A 230 -5.91 -27.37 0.88
N PHE A 231 -7.20 -27.10 0.66
CA PHE A 231 -8.04 -26.30 1.56
C PHE A 231 -8.63 -27.12 2.70
N ASN A 232 -8.15 -26.91 3.93
CA ASN A 232 -8.70 -27.53 5.13
C ASN A 232 -8.54 -26.64 6.40
N PRO A 233 -8.77 -25.32 6.33
CA PRO A 233 -8.43 -24.40 7.41
C PRO A 233 -9.33 -24.57 8.62
N SER A 234 -8.82 -24.20 9.80
CA SER A 234 -9.63 -24.13 11.03
C SER A 234 -10.60 -22.94 11.01
N LEU A 235 -10.18 -21.84 10.37
CA LEU A 235 -10.96 -20.63 10.13
C LEU A 235 -10.51 -19.98 8.83
N VAL A 236 -11.46 -19.48 8.08
CA VAL A 236 -11.22 -18.65 6.89
C VAL A 236 -12.02 -17.35 7.00
N SER A 237 -11.42 -16.22 6.63
CA SER A 237 -12.08 -14.90 6.69
C SER A 237 -11.68 -14.02 5.51
N VAL A 238 -12.66 -13.33 4.94
CA VAL A 238 -12.47 -12.29 3.92
C VAL A 238 -13.30 -11.07 4.33
N ALA A 239 -12.67 -9.90 4.40
CA ALA A 239 -13.33 -8.63 4.77
C ALA A 239 -14.09 -8.68 6.10
N GLY A 240 -13.57 -9.42 7.08
CA GLY A 240 -14.21 -9.61 8.39
C GLY A 240 -15.38 -10.62 8.41
N THR A 241 -15.83 -11.13 7.26
CA THR A 241 -16.77 -12.25 7.20
C THR A 241 -16.01 -13.55 7.33
N TYR A 242 -16.33 -14.35 8.34
CA TYR A 242 -15.58 -15.58 8.64
C TYR A 242 -16.45 -16.84 8.56
N CYS A 243 -15.80 -17.96 8.24
CA CYS A 243 -16.35 -19.30 8.32
C CYS A 243 -15.41 -20.19 9.12
N LEU A 244 -15.97 -20.95 10.06
CA LEU A 244 -15.26 -21.98 10.81
C LEU A 244 -15.25 -23.30 10.04
N ARG A 245 -14.30 -24.17 10.38
CA ARG A 245 -14.15 -25.50 9.76
C ARG A 245 -15.44 -26.31 9.71
N ASP A 246 -16.21 -26.30 10.79
CA ASP A 246 -17.45 -27.09 10.92
C ASP A 246 -18.54 -26.66 9.93
N ASN A 247 -18.45 -25.41 9.44
CA ASN A 247 -19.38 -24.82 8.48
C ASN A 247 -18.86 -24.86 7.04
N LEU A 248 -17.65 -25.40 6.80
CA LEU A 248 -17.10 -25.49 5.46
C LEU A 248 -17.85 -26.55 4.63
N PRO A 249 -18.18 -26.28 3.35
CA PRO A 249 -18.74 -27.29 2.47
C PRO A 249 -17.80 -28.48 2.33
N LYS A 250 -18.31 -29.71 2.53
CA LYS A 250 -17.48 -30.93 2.43
C LYS A 250 -16.83 -31.11 1.05
N GLU A 251 -17.45 -30.53 0.03
CA GLU A 251 -17.02 -30.62 -1.36
C GLU A 251 -15.73 -29.85 -1.64
N VAL A 252 -15.37 -28.87 -0.81
CA VAL A 252 -14.18 -28.02 -0.99
C VAL A 252 -12.98 -28.48 -0.15
N ILE A 253 -13.21 -29.39 0.80
CA ILE A 253 -12.18 -29.89 1.70
C ILE A 253 -11.12 -30.70 0.95
N ASP A 254 -9.86 -30.45 1.28
CA ASP A 254 -8.66 -31.06 0.69
C ASP A 254 -8.56 -30.88 -0.84
N LYS A 255 -9.29 -29.91 -1.40
CA LYS A 255 -9.21 -29.51 -2.83
C LYS A 255 -8.52 -28.16 -3.00
N PRO A 256 -8.08 -27.83 -4.22
CA PRO A 256 -7.70 -26.47 -4.58
C PRO A 256 -8.94 -25.57 -4.61
N VAL A 257 -8.91 -24.47 -3.88
CA VAL A 257 -10.09 -23.62 -3.64
C VAL A 257 -9.71 -22.15 -3.72
N GLN A 258 -10.59 -21.37 -4.34
CA GLN A 258 -10.66 -19.93 -4.23
C GLN A 258 -11.81 -19.54 -3.30
N VAL A 259 -11.54 -18.64 -2.36
CA VAL A 259 -12.53 -18.06 -1.46
C VAL A 259 -12.66 -16.56 -1.77
N THR A 260 -13.90 -16.10 -1.95
CA THR A 260 -14.23 -14.70 -2.22
C THR A 260 -15.39 -14.27 -1.34
N TYR A 261 -15.48 -12.96 -1.06
CA TYR A 261 -16.67 -12.38 -0.47
C TYR A 261 -17.63 -11.87 -1.56
N VAL A 262 -18.92 -12.10 -1.39
CA VAL A 262 -19.98 -11.57 -2.26
C VAL A 262 -21.05 -10.93 -1.39
N GLU A 263 -21.36 -9.66 -1.66
CA GLU A 263 -22.36 -8.90 -0.91
C GLU A 263 -23.74 -9.57 -0.98
N GLY A 264 -24.39 -9.75 0.18
CA GLY A 264 -25.68 -10.45 0.30
C GLY A 264 -25.62 -11.98 0.30
N GLN A 265 -24.51 -12.60 -0.13
CA GLN A 265 -24.32 -14.06 -0.10
C GLN A 265 -23.31 -14.52 0.97
N GLY A 266 -22.33 -13.68 1.32
CA GLY A 266 -21.27 -14.01 2.27
C GLY A 266 -20.05 -14.62 1.57
N LEU A 267 -19.43 -15.62 2.20
CA LEU A 267 -18.27 -16.30 1.64
C LEU A 267 -18.69 -17.33 0.58
N VAL A 268 -18.12 -17.20 -0.61
CA VAL A 268 -18.30 -18.13 -1.73
C VAL A 268 -17.02 -18.94 -1.92
N PHE A 269 -17.17 -20.25 -1.98
CA PHE A 269 -16.08 -21.20 -2.16
C PHE A 269 -16.16 -21.82 -3.56
N ARG A 270 -15.14 -21.60 -4.39
CA ARG A 270 -15.04 -22.20 -5.74
C ARG A 270 -13.86 -23.15 -5.78
N VAL A 271 -14.10 -24.41 -6.19
CA VAL A 271 -13.02 -25.35 -6.50
C VAL A 271 -12.33 -24.91 -7.78
N ILE A 272 -10.99 -24.89 -7.77
CA ILE A 272 -10.18 -24.55 -8.94
C ILE A 272 -9.84 -25.86 -9.64
N ASP A 273 -10.44 -26.12 -10.80
CA ASP A 273 -10.14 -27.34 -11.55
C ASP A 273 -8.69 -27.34 -12.03
N GLN A 274 -8.01 -28.48 -11.89
CA GLN A 274 -6.70 -28.70 -12.51
C GLN A 274 -6.94 -29.01 -13.99
N ALA A 275 -6.59 -28.07 -14.86
CA ALA A 275 -6.61 -28.25 -16.31
C ALA A 275 -5.55 -29.27 -16.77
#